data_AF-A0A970GWY8-F1
#
_entry.id   AF-A0A970GWY8-F1
#
_cell.length_a   1.000
_cell.length_b   1.000
_cell.length_c   1.000
_cell.angle_alpha   90.00
_cell.angle_beta   90.00
_cell.angle_gamma   90.00
#
_symmetry.space_group_name_H-M   'P 1'
#
loop_
_entity.id
_entity.type
_entity.pdbx_description
1 polymer ?
#
loop_
_entity_poly.entity_id
_entity_poly.type
_entity_poly.pdbx_seq_one_letter_code
_entity_poly.pdbx_strand_id
1 'polypeptide(L)'
;MGGAGCKSRLFVWSGPDYGGGGAAFGLRTSFWDIPSHPIPEEAEQAIASYRFDLAQMEQSTARTLAQLESEVPYDIWIYPDYQDDEPPNPRLADAFRIWNEKWAWPCFRTVGNLDEPFDRFREKWGAHVPVVRGQITNAWSFLPVGYPDFLARKLNADRLLPAAEATAAIRSALTGADYPAADMAHAWEALNYCDEHGMGGCAVPNTYRYPGRRGWETWMQNWDWLEFIERIARREVASATPP
;
A
#
# COMPACT_ATOMS: atom_id res chain seq x y z
N MET A 1 -9.73 31.35 -6.57
CA MET A 1 -8.39 31.55 -7.14
C MET A 1 -7.40 30.70 -6.35
N GLY A 2 -7.24 29.43 -6.70
CA GLY A 2 -6.23 28.53 -6.11
C GLY A 2 -5.07 28.42 -7.09
N GLY A 3 -3.95 29.08 -6.79
CA GLY A 3 -2.79 29.12 -7.67
C GLY A 3 -2.09 27.78 -7.74
N ALA A 4 -1.97 27.24 -8.96
CA ALA A 4 -0.93 26.32 -9.35
C ALA A 4 0.43 27.00 -9.09
N GLY A 5 1.19 26.50 -8.11
CA GLY A 5 2.45 27.14 -7.71
C GLY A 5 3.18 26.49 -6.55
N CYS A 6 2.60 25.50 -5.87
CA CYS A 6 3.36 24.69 -4.94
C CYS A 6 4.13 23.64 -5.74
N LYS A 7 5.40 23.92 -6.06
CA LYS A 7 6.36 22.88 -6.47
C LYS A 7 6.25 21.75 -5.45
N SER A 8 5.81 20.56 -5.88
CA SER A 8 5.80 19.37 -5.04
C SER A 8 7.24 19.05 -4.65
N ARG A 9 7.64 19.41 -3.44
CA ARG A 9 8.98 19.09 -2.89
C ARG A 9 8.99 17.70 -2.25
N LEU A 10 8.25 16.77 -2.81
CA LEU A 10 8.11 15.43 -2.27
C LEU A 10 9.41 14.67 -2.52
N PHE A 11 9.98 14.11 -1.45
CA PHE A 11 11.18 13.27 -1.47
C PHE A 11 10.96 11.97 -2.26
N VAL A 12 9.71 11.55 -2.39
CA VAL A 12 9.27 10.44 -3.22
C VAL A 12 8.73 11.03 -4.52
N TRP A 13 9.34 10.68 -5.65
CA TRP A 13 8.75 11.00 -6.95
C TRP A 13 7.64 10.00 -7.22
N SER A 14 6.40 10.42 -6.95
CA SER A 14 5.22 9.90 -7.64
C SER A 14 4.95 10.88 -8.77
N GLY A 15 5.04 10.43 -10.03
CA GLY A 15 4.80 11.31 -11.18
C GLY A 15 3.48 12.10 -11.06
N PRO A 16 3.36 13.24 -11.76
CA PRO A 16 2.12 14.02 -11.78
C PRO A 16 0.96 13.23 -12.44
N ASP A 17 1.30 12.24 -13.25
CA ASP A 17 0.38 11.30 -13.85
C ASP A 17 0.38 10.00 -13.03
N TYR A 18 -0.76 9.31 -12.94
CA TYR A 18 -0.93 7.96 -12.36
C TYR A 18 -0.14 6.87 -13.15
N GLY A 19 1.01 7.21 -13.73
CA GLY A 19 1.94 6.33 -14.42
C GLY A 19 2.87 5.62 -13.43
N GLY A 20 3.22 4.36 -13.72
CA GLY A 20 4.21 3.62 -12.94
C GLY A 20 5.55 4.36 -12.93
N GLY A 21 6.16 4.52 -11.75
CA GLY A 21 7.28 5.45 -11.55
C GLY A 21 8.50 5.15 -12.44
N GLY A 22 8.80 3.89 -12.74
CA GLY A 22 9.87 3.51 -13.66
C GLY A 22 9.63 3.94 -15.11
N ALA A 23 8.38 4.03 -15.56
CA ALA A 23 8.05 4.40 -16.95
C ALA A 23 8.55 5.81 -17.30
N ALA A 24 8.59 6.73 -16.34
CA ALA A 24 9.15 8.06 -16.52
C ALA A 24 10.65 8.02 -16.87
N PHE A 25 11.38 7.01 -16.42
CA PHE A 25 12.79 6.80 -16.74
C PHE A 25 12.99 5.91 -17.98
N GLY A 26 11.90 5.54 -18.67
CA GLY A 26 11.96 4.59 -19.78
C GLY A 26 12.09 3.13 -19.33
N LEU A 27 11.87 2.86 -18.04
CA LEU A 27 11.80 1.51 -17.51
C LEU A 27 10.38 0.99 -17.71
N ARG A 28 10.26 -0.10 -18.47
CA ARG A 28 8.99 -0.85 -18.66
C ARG A 28 9.07 -2.22 -18.01
N THR A 29 9.73 -2.26 -16.87
CA THR A 29 10.06 -3.47 -16.11
C THR A 29 8.86 -3.98 -15.33
N SER A 30 8.03 -3.06 -14.83
CA SER A 30 6.72 -3.34 -14.25
C SER A 30 5.65 -3.66 -15.32
N PHE A 31 4.70 -4.54 -14.99
CA PHE A 31 3.64 -4.99 -15.91
C PHE A 31 2.50 -3.98 -16.03
N TRP A 32 2.57 -3.05 -16.99
CA TRP A 32 1.42 -2.21 -17.36
C TRP A 32 0.44 -2.98 -18.26
N ASP A 33 -0.83 -3.06 -17.84
CA ASP A 33 -1.97 -3.56 -18.63
C ASP A 33 -1.92 -5.02 -19.13
N ILE A 34 -1.83 -5.96 -18.20
CA ILE A 34 -2.50 -7.28 -18.34
C ILE A 34 -3.42 -7.35 -17.13
N PRO A 35 -4.73 -7.66 -17.26
CA PRO A 35 -5.73 -7.45 -16.21
C PRO A 35 -5.34 -8.12 -14.89
N SER A 36 -4.53 -7.46 -14.07
CA SER A 36 -4.16 -7.84 -12.70
C SER A 36 -3.72 -9.30 -12.48
N HIS A 37 -3.39 -9.99 -13.57
CA HIS A 37 -3.02 -11.38 -13.61
C HIS A 37 -2.22 -11.56 -14.88
N PRO A 38 -1.01 -12.06 -14.75
CA PRO A 38 -0.80 -13.31 -15.42
C PRO A 38 -1.04 -14.44 -14.42
N ILE A 39 -1.75 -15.49 -14.87
CA ILE A 39 -1.61 -16.82 -14.27
C ILE A 39 -0.10 -17.10 -14.19
N PRO A 40 0.46 -17.75 -13.14
CA PRO A 40 1.91 -17.93 -13.00
C PRO A 40 2.63 -18.37 -14.29
N GLU A 41 1.98 -19.19 -15.10
CA GLU A 41 2.46 -19.62 -16.43
C GLU A 41 2.59 -18.48 -17.46
N GLU A 42 1.60 -17.59 -17.56
CA GLU A 42 1.66 -16.39 -18.39
C GLU A 42 2.69 -15.39 -17.85
N ALA A 43 2.95 -15.43 -16.54
CA ALA A 43 3.83 -14.49 -15.87
C ALA A 43 5.27 -14.78 -16.26
N GLU A 44 5.66 -16.05 -16.24
CA GLU A 44 6.96 -16.51 -16.72
C GLU A 44 7.19 -16.13 -18.18
N GLN A 45 6.20 -16.35 -19.05
CA GLN A 45 6.31 -15.97 -20.47
C GLN A 45 6.44 -14.46 -20.64
N ALA A 46 5.64 -13.69 -19.90
CA ALA A 46 5.72 -12.25 -19.95
C ALA A 46 7.12 -11.81 -19.45
N ILE A 47 7.59 -12.31 -18.29
CA ILE A 47 8.95 -12.12 -17.75
C ILE A 47 10.00 -12.35 -18.84
N ALA A 48 9.96 -13.51 -19.50
CA ALA A 48 10.91 -13.92 -20.51
C ALA A 48 10.85 -13.11 -21.83
N SER A 49 9.71 -12.50 -22.15
CA SER A 49 9.53 -11.72 -23.40
C SER A 49 10.00 -10.26 -23.28
N TYR A 50 10.17 -9.74 -22.07
CA TYR A 50 10.66 -8.39 -21.85
C TYR A 50 12.04 -8.16 -22.46
N ARG A 51 12.21 -7.01 -23.11
CA ARG A 51 13.48 -6.56 -23.66
C ARG A 51 13.75 -5.17 -23.14
N PHE A 52 14.86 -5.03 -22.44
CA PHE A 52 15.34 -3.73 -22.00
C PHE A 52 15.85 -2.93 -23.21
N ASP A 53 15.38 -1.69 -23.34
CA ASP A 53 15.79 -0.76 -24.38
C ASP A 53 16.60 0.38 -23.74
N LEU A 54 17.92 0.28 -23.83
CA LEU A 54 18.84 1.27 -23.27
C LEU A 54 18.67 2.64 -23.94
N ALA A 55 18.41 2.69 -25.25
CA ALA A 55 18.26 3.96 -25.97
C ALA A 55 16.99 4.69 -25.51
N GLN A 56 15.91 3.94 -25.27
CA GLN A 56 14.70 4.48 -24.65
C GLN A 56 14.96 5.00 -23.24
N MET A 57 15.66 4.23 -22.40
CA MET A 57 16.00 4.65 -21.03
C MET A 57 16.84 5.93 -21.04
N GLU A 58 17.81 6.05 -21.95
CA GLU A 58 18.64 7.25 -22.11
C GLU A 58 17.83 8.48 -22.47
N GLN A 59 16.94 8.36 -23.47
CA GLN A 59 16.10 9.47 -23.90
C GLN A 59 15.12 9.91 -22.79
N SER A 60 14.46 8.95 -22.14
CA SER A 60 13.47 9.22 -21.10
C SER A 60 14.11 9.75 -19.82
N THR A 61 15.21 9.15 -19.37
CA THR A 61 15.96 9.61 -18.20
C THR A 61 16.47 11.04 -18.41
N ALA A 62 17.03 11.38 -19.58
CA ALA A 62 17.48 12.74 -19.85
C ALA A 62 16.33 13.78 -19.72
N ARG A 63 15.14 13.43 -20.23
CA ARG A 63 13.94 14.28 -20.11
C ARG A 63 13.48 14.42 -18.67
N THR A 64 13.36 13.30 -17.96
CA THR A 64 12.82 13.26 -16.60
C THR A 64 13.76 13.92 -15.61
N LEU A 65 15.08 13.75 -15.75
CA LEU A 65 16.06 14.47 -14.92
C LEU A 65 15.95 15.98 -15.10
N ALA A 66 15.87 16.46 -16.34
CA ALA A 66 15.73 17.90 -16.61
C ALA A 66 14.48 18.49 -15.93
N GLN A 67 13.39 17.72 -15.89
CA GLN A 67 12.19 18.11 -15.15
C GLN A 67 12.44 18.10 -13.63
N LEU A 68 12.94 17.00 -13.08
CA LEU A 68 13.20 16.82 -11.65
C LEU A 68 14.10 17.92 -11.09
N GLU A 69 15.22 18.20 -11.76
CA GLU A 69 16.17 19.25 -11.35
C GLU A 69 15.54 20.64 -11.34
N SER A 70 14.50 20.89 -12.14
CA SER A 70 13.77 22.17 -12.17
C SER A 70 12.72 22.30 -11.05
N GLU A 71 12.20 21.17 -10.56
CA GLU A 71 11.09 21.09 -9.62
C GLU A 71 11.54 20.86 -8.17
N VAL A 72 12.54 19.98 -7.98
CA VAL A 72 13.01 19.55 -6.66
C VAL A 72 14.53 19.72 -6.53
N PRO A 73 15.02 20.21 -5.37
CA PRO A 73 16.45 20.51 -5.19
C PRO A 73 17.29 19.30 -4.73
N TYR A 74 16.73 18.09 -4.76
CA TYR A 74 17.32 16.90 -4.15
C TYR A 74 18.15 16.10 -5.16
N ASP A 75 19.18 15.41 -4.66
CA ASP A 75 20.08 14.55 -5.43
C ASP A 75 19.83 13.05 -5.20
N ILE A 76 18.76 12.73 -4.47
CA ILE A 76 18.29 11.36 -4.23
C ILE A 76 16.80 11.36 -4.52
N TRP A 77 16.38 10.43 -5.39
CA TRP A 77 14.99 10.22 -5.74
C TRP A 77 14.61 8.78 -5.46
N ILE A 78 13.48 8.60 -4.77
CA ILE A 78 12.84 7.29 -4.63
C ILE A 78 11.67 7.27 -5.60
N TYR A 79 11.57 6.21 -6.40
CA TYR A 79 10.42 5.96 -7.25
C TYR A 79 10.02 4.48 -7.15
N PRO A 80 8.70 4.18 -7.16
CA PRO A 80 8.22 2.81 -7.25
C PRO A 80 8.32 2.31 -8.69
N ASP A 81 8.80 1.09 -8.86
CA ASP A 81 8.73 0.37 -10.12
C ASP A 81 8.32 -1.09 -9.87
N TYR A 82 7.04 -1.23 -9.55
CA TYR A 82 6.37 -2.51 -9.34
C TYR A 82 4.86 -2.31 -9.53
N GLN A 83 4.11 -3.41 -9.62
CA GLN A 83 2.64 -3.45 -9.65
C GLN A 83 2.08 -4.33 -8.53
N ASP A 84 0.77 -4.20 -8.29
CA ASP A 84 0.02 -5.07 -7.39
C ASP A 84 0.21 -6.54 -7.80
N ASP A 85 0.48 -7.40 -6.81
CA ASP A 85 0.69 -8.84 -6.96
C ASP A 85 1.79 -9.22 -8.01
N GLU A 86 2.71 -8.30 -8.33
CA GLU A 86 3.77 -8.56 -9.28
C GLU A 86 4.70 -9.69 -8.80
N PRO A 87 4.92 -10.75 -9.60
CA PRO A 87 5.86 -11.80 -9.23
C PRO A 87 7.30 -11.26 -9.19
N PRO A 88 8.13 -11.72 -8.22
CA PRO A 88 9.53 -11.37 -8.17
C PRO A 88 10.24 -11.64 -9.50
N ASN A 89 10.95 -10.65 -10.03
CA ASN A 89 11.65 -10.78 -11.30
C ASN A 89 12.94 -9.94 -11.34
N PRO A 90 13.96 -10.32 -12.14
CA PRO A 90 15.26 -9.66 -12.14
C PRO A 90 15.37 -8.44 -13.05
N ARG A 91 14.32 -8.12 -13.84
CA ARG A 91 14.42 -7.18 -14.97
C ARG A 91 14.90 -5.80 -14.55
N LEU A 92 14.43 -5.31 -13.39
CA LEU A 92 14.85 -4.01 -12.86
C LEU A 92 16.34 -4.00 -12.50
N ALA A 93 16.81 -5.04 -11.81
CA ALA A 93 18.22 -5.18 -11.45
C ALA A 93 19.11 -5.31 -12.70
N ASP A 94 18.66 -6.04 -13.72
CA ASP A 94 19.37 -6.17 -15.00
C ASP A 94 19.44 -4.84 -15.76
N ALA A 95 18.33 -4.09 -15.83
CA ALA A 95 18.30 -2.76 -16.44
C ALA A 95 19.27 -1.81 -15.75
N PHE A 96 19.28 -1.79 -14.41
CA PHE A 96 20.19 -0.95 -13.62
C PHE A 96 21.65 -1.34 -13.82
N ARG A 97 21.95 -2.64 -13.90
CA ARG A 97 23.30 -3.11 -14.19
C ARG A 97 23.77 -2.61 -15.56
N ILE A 98 22.96 -2.80 -16.61
CA ILE A 98 23.31 -2.36 -17.98
C ILE A 98 23.49 -0.83 -18.03
N TRP A 99 22.60 -0.07 -17.37
CA TRP A 99 22.73 1.38 -17.27
C TRP A 99 24.03 1.79 -16.57
N ASN A 100 24.25 1.29 -15.36
CA ASN A 100 25.39 1.69 -14.51
C ASN A 100 26.75 1.23 -15.08
N GLU A 101 26.77 0.21 -15.95
CA GLU A 101 27.97 -0.18 -16.72
C GLU A 101 28.35 0.89 -17.76
N LYS A 102 27.37 1.60 -18.34
CA LYS A 102 27.60 2.63 -19.36
C LYS A 102 27.73 4.04 -18.76
N TRP A 103 26.92 4.36 -17.76
CA TRP A 103 26.77 5.71 -17.20
C TRP A 103 27.10 5.73 -15.71
N ALA A 104 27.95 6.68 -15.30
CA ALA A 104 28.22 6.91 -13.89
C ALA A 104 27.07 7.63 -13.16
N TRP A 105 26.30 8.46 -13.88
CA TRP A 105 25.22 9.28 -13.32
C TRP A 105 24.02 9.45 -14.28
N PRO A 106 22.79 9.49 -13.75
CA PRO A 106 22.41 9.08 -12.39
C PRO A 106 22.70 7.60 -12.17
N CYS A 107 23.02 7.23 -10.92
CA CYS A 107 23.20 5.84 -10.54
C CYS A 107 21.86 5.27 -10.07
N PHE A 108 21.41 4.21 -10.71
CA PHE A 108 20.19 3.50 -10.31
C PHE A 108 20.51 2.36 -9.35
N ARG A 109 19.75 2.24 -8.26
CA ARG A 109 19.96 1.24 -7.22
C ARG A 109 18.62 0.66 -6.80
N THR A 110 18.56 -0.66 -6.65
CA THR A 110 17.47 -1.29 -5.90
C THR A 110 17.66 -0.98 -4.42
N VAL A 111 16.55 -0.79 -3.70
CA VAL A 111 16.57 -0.47 -2.28
C VAL A 111 16.31 -1.75 -1.49
N GLY A 112 17.36 -2.34 -0.93
CA GLY A 112 17.24 -3.53 -0.07
C GLY A 112 16.81 -3.20 1.36
N ASN A 113 17.11 -1.97 1.81
CA ASN A 113 16.61 -1.41 3.06
C ASN A 113 15.98 -0.05 2.75
N LEU A 114 14.65 0.06 2.93
CA LEU A 114 13.92 1.28 2.64
C LEU A 114 14.38 2.47 3.48
N ASP A 115 14.98 2.27 4.65
CA ASP A 115 15.49 3.36 5.49
C ASP A 115 16.71 4.07 4.88
N GLU A 116 17.56 3.37 4.12
CA GLU A 116 18.82 3.92 3.58
C GLU A 116 18.62 5.25 2.81
N PRO A 117 17.73 5.33 1.80
CA PRO A 117 17.55 6.59 1.08
C PRO A 117 16.98 7.70 1.98
N PHE A 118 16.10 7.39 2.94
CA PHE A 118 15.60 8.39 3.89
C PHE A 118 16.70 8.88 4.84
N ASP A 119 17.60 8.01 5.28
CA ASP A 119 18.74 8.38 6.13
C ASP A 119 19.68 9.36 5.41
N ARG A 120 20.08 9.02 4.18
CA ARG A 120 20.92 9.89 3.35
C ARG A 120 20.25 11.22 3.07
N PHE A 121 18.94 11.20 2.85
CA PHE A 121 18.15 12.42 2.69
C PHE A 121 18.12 13.26 3.97
N ARG A 122 17.87 12.65 5.14
CA ARG A 122 17.82 13.36 6.41
C ARG A 122 19.16 14.02 6.74
N GLU A 123 20.27 13.31 6.51
CA GLU A 123 21.62 13.84 6.74
C GLU A 123 21.89 15.10 5.92
N LYS A 124 21.53 15.09 4.64
CA LYS A 124 21.85 16.20 3.72
C LYS A 124 20.79 17.30 3.68
N TRP A 125 19.52 16.93 3.68
CA TRP A 125 18.38 17.80 3.39
C TRP A 125 17.41 17.97 4.55
N GLY A 126 17.58 17.26 5.67
CA GLY A 126 16.63 17.28 6.80
C GLY A 126 16.30 18.69 7.30
N ALA A 127 17.28 19.59 7.35
CA ALA A 127 17.08 20.99 7.77
C ALA A 127 16.29 21.85 6.75
N HIS A 128 16.15 21.39 5.50
CA HIS A 128 15.47 22.10 4.41
C HIS A 128 14.04 21.60 4.19
N VAL A 129 13.63 20.54 4.88
CA VAL A 129 12.29 19.96 4.75
C VAL A 129 11.26 20.92 5.37
N PRO A 130 10.28 21.40 4.59
CA PRO A 130 9.26 22.29 5.13
C PRO A 130 8.33 21.53 6.07
N VAL A 131 7.90 22.19 7.14
CA VAL A 131 6.85 21.65 8.00
C VAL A 131 5.49 21.99 7.41
N VAL A 132 4.80 20.97 6.89
CA VAL A 132 3.41 21.07 6.43
C VAL A 132 2.49 20.56 7.55
N ARG A 133 1.37 21.25 7.80
CA ARG A 133 0.35 20.85 8.78
C ARG A 133 -1.02 20.81 8.12
N GLY A 134 -1.87 19.89 8.57
CA GLY A 134 -3.21 19.67 8.05
C GLY A 134 -3.42 18.22 7.63
N GLN A 135 -4.55 17.96 6.97
CA GLN A 135 -4.89 16.66 6.41
C GLN A 135 -4.74 16.70 4.90
N ILE A 136 -4.30 15.59 4.31
CA ILE A 136 -4.40 15.38 2.87
C ILE A 136 -5.87 15.09 2.57
N THR A 137 -6.52 15.95 1.79
CA THR A 137 -7.93 15.78 1.43
C THR A 137 -8.08 14.64 0.44
N ASN A 138 -9.05 13.75 0.68
CA ASN A 138 -9.30 12.59 -0.17
C ASN A 138 -10.25 12.94 -1.34
N ALA A 139 -9.80 12.75 -2.58
CA ALA A 139 -10.65 12.84 -3.78
C ALA A 139 -11.65 11.66 -3.89
N TRP A 140 -11.47 10.61 -3.09
CA TRP A 140 -12.26 9.37 -3.06
C TRP A 140 -13.24 9.34 -1.88
N SER A 141 -13.73 10.51 -1.46
CA SER A 141 -14.68 10.65 -0.33
C SER A 141 -16.02 9.93 -0.53
N PHE A 142 -16.27 9.38 -1.72
CA PHE A 142 -17.44 8.55 -2.01
C PHE A 142 -17.32 7.14 -1.40
N LEU A 143 -16.12 6.63 -1.12
CA LEU A 143 -15.93 5.27 -0.60
C LEU A 143 -16.60 5.04 0.76
N PRO A 144 -16.45 5.94 1.77
CA PRO A 144 -17.18 5.82 3.04
C PRO A 144 -18.72 5.88 2.88
N VAL A 145 -19.21 6.53 1.83
CA VAL A 145 -20.64 6.66 1.54
C VAL A 145 -21.17 5.47 0.74
N GLY A 146 -20.31 4.74 0.03
CA GLY A 146 -20.69 3.57 -0.76
C GLY A 146 -21.13 2.37 0.09
N TYR A 147 -20.67 2.29 1.34
CA TYR A 147 -20.89 1.13 2.22
C TYR A 147 -21.25 1.53 3.66
N PRO A 148 -22.33 2.30 3.86
CA PRO A 148 -22.63 2.91 5.15
C PRO A 148 -22.91 1.88 6.26
N ASP A 149 -23.61 0.78 5.92
CA ASP A 149 -23.95 -0.27 6.89
C ASP A 149 -22.73 -1.03 7.39
N PHE A 150 -21.83 -1.38 6.46
CA PHE A 150 -20.56 -2.02 6.81
C PHE A 150 -19.73 -1.11 7.69
N LEU A 151 -19.55 0.15 7.28
CA LEU A 151 -18.77 1.13 8.05
C LEU A 151 -19.36 1.38 9.44
N ALA A 152 -20.69 1.48 9.57
CA ALA A 152 -21.35 1.66 10.86
C ALA A 152 -21.12 0.46 11.78
N ARG A 153 -21.24 -0.77 11.26
CA ARG A 153 -20.98 -2.00 12.03
C ARG A 153 -19.51 -2.14 12.38
N LYS A 154 -18.58 -1.85 11.45
CA LYS A 154 -17.13 -1.84 11.69
C LYS A 154 -16.76 -0.85 12.79
N LEU A 155 -17.26 0.38 12.73
CA LEU A 155 -17.05 1.39 13.78
C LEU A 155 -17.64 0.98 15.13
N ASN A 156 -18.70 0.16 15.14
CA ASN A 156 -19.22 -0.42 16.37
C ASN A 156 -18.33 -1.55 16.89
N ALA A 157 -17.84 -2.43 16.00
CA ALA A 157 -16.89 -3.48 16.33
C ALA A 157 -15.57 -2.92 16.89
N ASP A 158 -15.02 -1.85 16.29
CA ASP A 158 -13.85 -1.10 16.77
C ASP A 158 -13.97 -0.68 18.24
N ARG A 159 -15.19 -0.31 18.66
CA ARG A 159 -15.47 0.13 20.03
C ARG A 159 -15.76 -1.03 20.96
N LEU A 160 -16.44 -2.06 20.45
CA LEU A 160 -16.93 -3.18 21.26
C LEU A 160 -15.82 -4.18 21.57
N LEU A 161 -14.92 -4.46 20.63
CA LEU A 161 -13.86 -5.45 20.81
C LEU A 161 -12.88 -5.12 21.96
N PRO A 162 -12.39 -3.87 22.13
CA PRO A 162 -11.58 -3.51 23.29
C PRO A 162 -12.34 -3.68 24.62
N ALA A 163 -13.62 -3.34 24.65
CA ALA A 163 -14.45 -3.50 25.85
C ALA A 163 -14.68 -4.98 26.19
N ALA A 164 -14.87 -5.82 25.18
CA ALA A 164 -14.98 -7.26 25.30
C ALA A 164 -13.70 -7.89 25.86
N GLU A 165 -12.54 -7.50 25.32
CA GLU A 165 -11.24 -7.96 25.80
C GLU A 165 -10.99 -7.58 27.27
N ALA A 166 -11.25 -6.31 27.62
CA ALA A 166 -11.12 -5.84 28.99
C ALA A 166 -12.03 -6.63 29.94
N THR A 167 -13.29 -6.88 29.53
CA THR A 167 -14.25 -7.68 30.30
C THR A 167 -13.74 -9.11 30.51
N ALA A 168 -13.26 -9.76 29.45
CA ALA A 168 -12.75 -11.13 29.52
C ALA A 168 -11.51 -11.23 30.40
N ALA A 169 -10.60 -10.26 30.33
CA ALA A 169 -9.41 -10.18 31.17
C ALA A 169 -9.76 -9.99 32.64
N ILE A 170 -10.68 -9.07 32.95
CA ILE A 170 -11.17 -8.84 34.33
C ILE A 170 -11.85 -10.10 34.88
N ARG A 171 -12.75 -10.73 34.10
CA ARG A 171 -13.41 -11.98 34.48
C ARG A 171 -12.37 -13.05 34.82
N SER A 172 -11.40 -13.25 33.94
CA SER A 172 -10.33 -14.23 34.14
C SER A 172 -9.55 -13.97 35.42
N ALA A 173 -9.18 -12.71 35.69
CA ALA A 173 -8.46 -12.32 36.89
C ALA A 173 -9.28 -12.49 38.19
N LEU A 174 -10.58 -12.20 38.16
CA LEU A 174 -11.43 -12.23 39.35
C LEU A 174 -11.99 -13.62 39.69
N THR A 175 -12.30 -14.43 38.68
CA THR A 175 -12.97 -15.72 38.88
C THR A 175 -12.08 -16.92 38.61
N GLY A 176 -10.89 -16.71 38.05
CA GLY A 176 -10.02 -17.79 37.58
C GLY A 176 -10.53 -18.49 36.31
N ALA A 177 -11.56 -17.95 35.66
CA ALA A 177 -12.02 -18.45 34.36
C ALA A 177 -10.94 -18.27 33.28
N ASP A 178 -10.95 -19.12 32.27
CA ASP A 178 -10.01 -18.98 31.15
C ASP A 178 -10.24 -17.68 30.37
N TYR A 179 -9.15 -17.01 30.02
CA TYR A 179 -9.16 -15.92 29.06
C TYR A 179 -9.21 -16.49 27.63
N PRO A 180 -10.14 -16.03 26.77
CA PRO A 180 -10.36 -16.58 25.43
C PRO A 180 -9.30 -16.07 24.43
N ALA A 181 -8.03 -16.38 24.67
CA ALA A 181 -6.89 -15.80 23.95
C ALA A 181 -6.96 -16.01 22.43
N ALA A 182 -7.27 -17.23 21.99
CA ALA A 182 -7.33 -17.56 20.56
C ALA A 182 -8.46 -16.79 19.85
N ASP A 183 -9.65 -16.74 20.45
CA ASP A 183 -10.78 -16.00 19.90
C ASP A 183 -10.51 -14.50 19.84
N MET A 184 -9.85 -13.94 20.87
CA MET A 184 -9.53 -12.51 20.91
C MET A 184 -8.46 -12.15 19.89
N ALA A 185 -7.42 -12.96 19.77
CA ALA A 185 -6.37 -12.78 18.76
C ALA A 185 -6.96 -12.81 17.34
N HIS A 186 -7.81 -13.79 17.05
CA HIS A 186 -8.48 -13.89 15.74
C HIS A 186 -9.45 -12.72 15.50
N ALA A 187 -10.13 -12.22 16.53
CA ALA A 187 -11.05 -11.09 16.38
C ALA A 187 -10.28 -9.79 16.07
N TRP A 188 -9.13 -9.57 16.72
CA TRP A 188 -8.25 -8.45 16.40
C TRP A 188 -7.65 -8.55 15.01
N GLU A 189 -7.20 -9.73 14.61
CA GLU A 189 -6.70 -9.98 13.25
C GLU A 189 -7.80 -9.70 12.20
N ALA A 190 -9.00 -10.23 12.41
CA ALA A 190 -10.15 -9.97 11.55
C ALA A 190 -10.48 -8.47 11.46
N LEU A 191 -10.40 -7.74 12.58
CA LEU A 191 -10.67 -6.30 12.60
C LEU A 191 -9.62 -5.53 11.79
N ASN A 192 -8.34 -5.90 11.91
CA ASN A 192 -7.26 -5.30 11.13
C ASN A 192 -7.44 -5.55 9.63
N TYR A 193 -7.90 -6.73 9.21
CA TYR A 193 -8.18 -6.98 7.80
C TYR A 193 -9.37 -6.15 7.27
N CYS A 194 -10.34 -5.81 8.12
CA CYS A 194 -11.41 -4.88 7.77
C CYS A 194 -10.94 -3.41 7.62
N ASP A 195 -9.72 -3.08 8.07
CA ASP A 195 -9.10 -1.77 7.90
C ASP A 195 -8.22 -1.66 6.65
N GLU A 196 -8.11 -2.74 5.86
CA GLU A 196 -7.30 -2.71 4.66
C GLU A 196 -7.85 -1.68 3.65
N HIS A 197 -6.96 -0.96 2.96
CA HIS A 197 -7.33 0.22 2.16
C HIS A 197 -8.34 -0.07 1.03
N GLY A 198 -8.40 -1.32 0.55
CA GLY A 198 -9.39 -1.77 -0.42
C GLY A 198 -10.79 -2.02 0.17
N MET A 199 -10.91 -2.15 1.49
CA MET A 199 -12.13 -2.44 2.27
C MET A 199 -12.95 -3.62 1.70
N GLY A 200 -12.35 -4.49 0.89
CA GLY A 200 -13.03 -5.46 0.01
C GLY A 200 -13.97 -4.85 -1.05
N GLY A 201 -14.23 -3.54 -1.03
CA GLY A 201 -15.27 -2.83 -1.78
C GLY A 201 -14.76 -1.83 -2.82
N CYS A 202 -13.47 -1.47 -2.82
CA CYS A 202 -12.87 -0.75 -3.97
C CYS A 202 -12.83 -1.60 -5.25
N ALA A 203 -13.23 -2.88 -5.17
CA ALA A 203 -13.76 -3.62 -6.30
C ALA A 203 -15.12 -3.02 -6.73
N VAL A 204 -15.04 -1.92 -7.48
CA VAL A 204 -16.11 -1.40 -8.33
C VAL A 204 -16.86 -2.60 -8.95
N PRO A 205 -18.21 -2.67 -8.86
CA PRO A 205 -19.00 -3.83 -9.28
C PRO A 205 -18.81 -4.27 -10.74
N ASN A 206 -18.13 -3.45 -11.55
CA ASN A 206 -17.99 -3.67 -12.99
C ASN A 206 -16.57 -3.52 -13.53
N THR A 207 -15.54 -3.35 -12.70
CA THR A 207 -14.18 -3.12 -13.24
C THR A 207 -13.20 -4.25 -12.94
N TYR A 208 -13.50 -5.13 -12.00
CA TYR A 208 -12.70 -6.33 -11.85
C TYR A 208 -13.54 -7.50 -11.34
N ARG A 209 -14.00 -8.34 -12.27
CA ARG A 209 -13.80 -9.77 -12.03
C ARG A 209 -12.29 -9.91 -11.86
N TYR A 210 -11.81 -10.00 -10.63
CA TYR A 210 -10.47 -10.49 -10.29
C TYR A 210 -10.58 -12.01 -10.09
N PRO A 211 -10.63 -12.85 -11.16
CA PRO A 211 -10.50 -14.28 -10.99
C PRO A 211 -9.04 -14.58 -10.65
N GLY A 212 -8.66 -14.52 -9.37
CA GLY A 212 -7.34 -15.02 -8.99
C GLY A 212 -6.54 -14.26 -7.94
N ARG A 213 -7.09 -13.31 -7.17
CA ARG A 213 -6.42 -13.07 -5.87
C ARG A 213 -6.37 -14.41 -5.14
N ARG A 214 -5.15 -14.84 -4.78
CA ARG A 214 -4.93 -16.07 -4.02
C ARG A 214 -5.45 -15.86 -2.59
N GLY A 215 -6.75 -16.06 -2.42
CA GLY A 215 -7.42 -16.21 -1.12
C GLY A 215 -7.58 -14.93 -0.31
N TRP A 216 -8.65 -14.91 0.48
CA TRP A 216 -8.79 -14.14 1.73
C TRP A 216 -9.37 -12.72 1.70
N GLU A 217 -9.56 -12.02 0.58
CA GLU A 217 -9.94 -10.59 0.64
C GLU A 217 -11.14 -10.22 -0.24
N THR A 218 -12.22 -10.98 -0.15
CA THR A 218 -13.46 -10.61 -0.83
C THR A 218 -14.29 -9.64 0.03
N TRP A 219 -15.16 -8.87 -0.61
CA TRP A 219 -16.20 -8.11 0.10
C TRP A 219 -16.98 -8.99 1.09
N MET A 220 -17.31 -10.22 0.69
CA MET A 220 -18.02 -11.18 1.53
C MET A 220 -17.18 -11.62 2.73
N GLN A 221 -15.88 -11.86 2.54
CA GLN A 221 -14.98 -12.23 3.62
C GLN A 221 -14.88 -11.15 4.70
N ASN A 222 -14.94 -9.88 4.32
CA ASN A 222 -15.00 -8.76 5.25
C ASN A 222 -16.28 -8.77 6.11
N TRP A 223 -17.43 -9.13 5.53
CA TRP A 223 -18.65 -9.32 6.30
C TRP A 223 -18.55 -10.50 7.27
N ASP A 224 -17.99 -11.63 6.84
CA ASP A 224 -17.79 -12.80 7.69
C ASP A 224 -16.87 -12.48 8.89
N TRP A 225 -15.80 -11.73 8.64
CA TRP A 225 -14.91 -11.22 9.69
C TRP A 225 -15.65 -10.30 10.66
N LEU A 226 -16.44 -9.37 10.14
CA LEU A 226 -17.21 -8.46 10.98
C LEU A 226 -18.23 -9.18 11.86
N GLU A 227 -18.92 -10.19 11.32
CA GLU A 227 -19.83 -11.04 12.09
C GLU A 227 -19.10 -11.88 13.13
N PHE A 228 -17.91 -12.39 12.80
CA PHE A 228 -17.06 -13.08 13.76
C PHE A 228 -16.68 -12.17 14.94
N ILE A 229 -16.21 -10.95 14.66
CA ILE A 229 -15.82 -9.97 15.67
C ILE A 229 -17.02 -9.62 16.56
N GLU A 230 -18.17 -9.30 15.96
CA GLU A 230 -19.39 -8.97 16.70
C GLU A 230 -19.84 -10.11 17.61
N ARG A 231 -19.76 -11.37 17.14
CA ARG A 231 -20.12 -12.55 17.92
C ARG A 231 -19.21 -12.72 19.13
N ILE A 232 -17.89 -12.65 18.94
CA ILE A 232 -16.93 -12.77 20.04
C ILE A 232 -17.10 -11.62 21.03
N ALA A 233 -17.16 -10.38 20.54
CA ALA A 233 -17.24 -9.22 21.39
C ALA A 233 -18.53 -9.18 22.22
N ARG A 234 -19.68 -9.52 21.61
CA ARG A 234 -20.96 -9.62 22.34
C ARG A 234 -20.95 -10.74 23.38
N ARG A 235 -20.36 -11.90 23.07
CA ARG A 235 -20.25 -13.01 24.02
C ARG A 235 -19.48 -12.59 25.27
N GLU A 236 -18.33 -11.94 25.11
CA GLU A 236 -17.53 -11.53 26.26
C GLU A 236 -18.16 -10.40 27.04
N VAL A 237 -18.75 -9.38 26.38
CA VAL A 237 -19.47 -8.33 27.10
C VAL A 237 -20.67 -8.88 27.86
N ALA A 238 -21.44 -9.81 27.29
CA ALA A 238 -22.59 -10.42 27.97
C ALA A 238 -22.18 -11.31 29.17
N SER A 239 -20.93 -11.78 29.18
CA SER A 239 -20.38 -12.56 30.29
C SER A 239 -19.97 -11.70 31.50
N ALA A 240 -20.03 -10.37 31.37
CA ALA A 240 -19.85 -9.45 32.49
C ALA A 240 -20.93 -9.74 33.53
N THR A 241 -20.60 -10.60 34.50
CA THR A 241 -21.52 -10.90 35.60
C THR A 241 -21.49 -9.72 36.55
N PRO A 242 -22.63 -9.14 36.95
CA PRO A 242 -22.63 -8.19 38.06
C PRO A 242 -22.14 -8.94 39.32
N PRO A 243 -21.27 -8.32 40.13
CA PRO A 243 -20.93 -8.85 41.44
C PRO A 243 -22.18 -8.98 42.35
#